data_AF-A0A5E6VP54-F1
#
_entry.id   AF-A0A5E6VP54-F1
#
_cell.length_a   1.000
_cell.length_b   1.000
_cell.length_c   1.000
_cell.angle_alpha   90.00
_cell.angle_beta   90.00
_cell.angle_gamma   90.00
#
_symmetry.space_group_name_H-M   'P 1'
#
loop_
_entity.id
_entity.type
_entity.pdbx_description
1 polymer ?
#
loop_
_entity_poly.entity_id
_entity_poly.type
_entity_poly.pdbx_seq_one_letter_code
_entity_poly.pdbx_strand_id
1 'polypeptide(L)'
;MYSAHYHFLSALTGTGVGNRSRSVQNSFKSAVTRWPTNRLTQILEDAVGEHAPPMVNNRRIKLRYAHLGGANPPIIVIHGNQIEKVPKSYVRYLENTYRRVLKLVGTPIRIEFKGGENPYEGNKTTLTDRQVNKKRRLMSHHKKADKKRRDHTYRPAPPPGPPPRLGPDPAPLRDPPAADAQPPCPHPPLQRATTQPPRSPPTPPPCSTP
;
A
#
# COMPACT_ATOMS: atom_id res chain seq x y z
N MET A 1 -14.04 15.85 -6.63
CA MET A 1 -15.35 16.47 -6.30
C MET A 1 -15.19 17.94 -6.63
N TYR A 2 -15.86 18.43 -7.67
CA TYR A 2 -15.59 19.75 -8.25
C TYR A 2 -16.04 20.84 -7.26
N SER A 3 -15.17 21.76 -6.80
CA SER A 3 -15.66 22.95 -6.10
C SER A 3 -16.14 23.95 -7.14
N ALA A 4 -17.42 23.84 -7.48
CA ALA A 4 -18.19 24.90 -8.08
C ALA A 4 -18.79 25.75 -6.95
N HIS A 5 -18.75 27.08 -7.11
CA HIS A 5 -19.46 27.97 -6.20
C HIS A 5 -20.92 28.03 -6.65
N TYR A 6 -21.84 27.72 -5.73
CA TYR A 6 -23.27 27.87 -5.98
C TYR A 6 -23.69 29.30 -5.66
N HIS A 7 -24.43 29.92 -6.59
CA HIS A 7 -24.99 31.27 -6.43
C HIS A 7 -26.49 31.20 -6.69
N PHE A 8 -27.28 31.83 -5.83
CA PHE A 8 -28.73 32.01 -6.04
C PHE A 8 -28.96 33.34 -6.76
N LEU A 9 -29.78 33.33 -7.82
CA LEU A 9 -29.93 34.45 -8.75
C LEU A 9 -31.41 34.63 -9.12
N SER A 10 -31.85 35.88 -9.30
CA SER A 10 -33.12 36.21 -9.95
C SER A 10 -32.86 37.06 -11.18
N ALA A 11 -33.21 36.53 -12.36
CA ALA A 11 -33.06 37.27 -13.62
C ALA A 11 -34.09 38.41 -13.75
N LEU A 12 -35.28 38.25 -13.17
CA LEU A 12 -36.37 39.22 -13.22
C LEU A 12 -36.10 40.44 -12.33
N THR A 13 -35.53 40.21 -11.14
CA THR A 13 -35.25 41.28 -10.17
C THR A 13 -33.81 41.83 -10.30
N GLY A 14 -32.94 41.15 -11.05
CA GLY A 14 -31.52 41.51 -11.19
C GLY A 14 -30.63 41.15 -10.00
N THR A 15 -31.19 40.55 -8.94
CA THR A 15 -30.46 40.20 -7.72
C THR A 15 -29.42 39.08 -7.96
N GLY A 16 -28.18 39.31 -7.53
CA GLY A 16 -27.09 38.31 -7.57
C GLY A 16 -26.35 38.19 -8.91
N VAL A 17 -26.79 38.85 -9.98
CA VAL A 17 -26.18 38.73 -11.33
C VAL A 17 -24.71 39.18 -11.36
N GLY A 18 -24.34 40.21 -10.60
CA GLY A 18 -22.96 40.68 -10.50
C GLY A 18 -22.00 39.66 -9.89
N ASN A 19 -22.45 38.89 -8.89
CA ASN A 19 -21.63 37.89 -8.20
C ASN A 19 -21.32 36.71 -9.11
N ARG A 20 -22.29 36.28 -9.93
CA ARG A 20 -22.10 35.25 -10.96
C ARG A 20 -20.99 35.65 -11.93
N SER A 21 -21.03 36.86 -12.47
CA SER A 21 -20.05 37.33 -13.47
C SER A 21 -18.63 37.33 -12.92
N ARG A 22 -18.43 37.77 -11.66
CA ARG A 22 -17.12 37.67 -10.98
C ARG A 22 -16.66 36.23 -10.81
N SER A 23 -17.56 35.33 -10.42
CA SER A 23 -17.25 33.91 -10.28
C SER A 23 -16.83 33.28 -11.61
N VAL A 24 -17.47 33.64 -12.72
CA VAL A 24 -17.10 33.17 -14.07
C VAL A 24 -15.70 33.65 -14.44
N GLN A 25 -15.39 34.94 -14.21
CA GLN A 25 -14.07 35.49 -14.48
C GLN A 25 -12.97 34.82 -13.65
N ASN A 26 -13.24 34.52 -12.37
CA ASN A 26 -12.27 33.81 -11.51
C ASN A 26 -12.02 32.37 -11.97
N SER A 27 -13.07 31.66 -12.40
CA SER A 27 -12.93 30.33 -12.98
C SER A 27 -12.15 30.35 -14.29
N PHE A 28 -12.42 31.34 -15.15
CA PHE A 28 -11.68 31.51 -16.40
C PHE A 28 -10.21 31.81 -16.16
N LYS A 29 -9.89 32.74 -15.24
CA LYS A 29 -8.50 33.03 -14.83
C LYS A 29 -7.80 31.76 -14.34
N SER A 30 -8.45 30.98 -13.48
CA SER A 30 -7.91 29.71 -12.97
C SER A 30 -7.63 28.69 -14.09
N ALA A 31 -8.49 28.64 -15.11
CA ALA A 31 -8.34 27.70 -16.22
C ALA A 31 -7.20 28.04 -17.20
N VAL A 32 -6.93 29.34 -17.37
CA VAL A 32 -5.97 29.85 -18.38
C VAL A 32 -4.59 30.15 -17.77
N THR A 33 -4.51 30.32 -16.45
CA THR A 33 -3.24 30.61 -15.77
C THR A 33 -2.21 29.52 -16.05
N ARG A 34 -0.99 29.94 -16.39
CA ARG A 34 0.16 29.05 -16.58
C ARG A 34 1.09 29.17 -15.37
N TRP A 35 1.54 28.03 -14.86
CA TRP A 35 2.52 27.96 -13.78
C TRP A 35 3.85 27.44 -14.31
N PRO A 36 4.98 27.95 -13.80
CA PRO A 36 6.29 27.43 -14.17
C PRO A 36 6.47 25.99 -13.65
N THR A 37 7.16 25.17 -14.43
CA THR A 37 7.46 23.75 -14.13
C THR A 37 8.10 23.58 -12.75
N ASN A 38 8.97 24.52 -12.35
CA ASN A 38 9.61 24.51 -11.03
C ASN A 38 8.56 24.55 -9.90
N ARG A 39 7.58 25.47 -9.99
CA ARG A 39 6.54 25.60 -8.97
C ARG A 39 5.70 24.33 -8.87
N LEU A 40 5.37 23.70 -10.01
CA LEU A 40 4.62 22.44 -10.01
C LEU A 40 5.42 21.29 -9.39
N THR A 41 6.72 21.24 -9.69
CA THR A 41 7.61 20.20 -9.17
C THR A 41 7.85 20.35 -7.66
N GLN A 42 8.00 21.57 -7.15
CA GLN A 42 8.08 21.81 -5.69
C GLN A 42 6.83 21.31 -4.96
N ILE A 43 5.64 21.63 -5.49
CA ILE A 43 4.38 21.15 -4.90
C ILE A 43 4.31 19.62 -4.90
N LEU A 44 4.83 18.98 -5.94
CA LEU A 44 4.91 17.52 -6.01
C LEU A 44 5.82 16.95 -4.93
N GLU A 45 7.01 17.54 -4.76
CA GLU A 45 7.99 17.10 -3.77
C GLU A 45 7.43 17.25 -2.34
N ASP A 46 6.82 18.40 -2.04
CA ASP A 46 6.16 18.66 -0.76
C ASP A 46 5.04 17.63 -0.49
N ALA A 47 4.19 17.37 -1.48
CA ALA A 47 3.10 16.41 -1.38
C ALA A 47 3.60 14.98 -1.14
N VAL A 48 4.67 14.58 -1.83
CA VAL A 48 5.30 13.26 -1.64
C VAL A 48 5.99 13.16 -0.29
N GLY A 49 6.54 14.25 0.22
CA GLY A 49 7.13 14.34 1.56
C GLY A 49 6.11 14.17 2.68
N GLU A 50 4.92 14.76 2.52
CA GLU A 50 3.81 14.61 3.47
C GLU A 50 3.18 13.22 3.40
N HIS A 51 2.89 12.74 2.19
CA HIS A 51 2.26 11.45 1.97
C HIS A 51 2.99 10.67 0.88
N ALA A 52 3.82 9.71 1.32
CA ALA A 52 4.56 8.87 0.39
C ALA A 52 3.63 7.96 -0.44
N PRO A 53 3.95 7.72 -1.74
CA PRO A 53 3.17 6.82 -2.56
C PRO A 53 3.27 5.38 -2.06
N PRO A 54 2.17 4.60 -2.17
CA PRO A 54 2.16 3.20 -1.73
C PRO A 54 3.12 2.35 -2.55
N MET A 55 3.66 1.31 -1.91
CA MET A 55 4.51 0.33 -2.59
C MET A 55 3.66 -0.62 -3.42
N VAL A 56 4.08 -0.85 -4.67
CA VAL A 56 3.44 -1.81 -5.56
C VAL A 56 4.50 -2.79 -6.04
N ASN A 57 4.21 -4.10 -5.96
CA ASN A 57 5.13 -5.18 -6.34
C ASN A 57 6.51 -5.06 -5.68
N ASN A 58 6.55 -4.78 -4.37
CA ASN A 58 7.77 -4.62 -3.58
C ASN A 58 8.68 -3.46 -4.00
N ARG A 59 8.22 -2.56 -4.88
CA ARG A 59 8.97 -1.38 -5.32
C ARG A 59 8.18 -0.11 -5.00
N ARG A 60 8.91 0.96 -4.68
CA ARG A 60 8.32 2.29 -4.49
C ARG A 60 8.14 2.98 -5.83
N ILE A 61 7.00 3.64 -6.01
CA ILE A 61 6.74 4.53 -7.14
C ILE A 61 7.58 5.80 -6.94
N LYS A 62 8.31 6.22 -7.97
CA LYS A 62 9.16 7.42 -7.90
C LYS A 62 8.61 8.48 -8.85
N LEU A 63 7.99 9.52 -8.30
CA LEU A 63 7.58 10.71 -9.05
C LEU A 63 8.78 11.66 -9.10
N ARG A 64 9.14 12.14 -10.28
CA ARG A 64 10.39 12.92 -10.48
C ARG A 64 10.14 14.40 -10.69
N TYR A 65 9.23 14.75 -11.59
CA TYR A 65 8.91 16.14 -11.87
C TYR A 65 7.52 16.26 -12.49
N ALA A 66 6.96 17.46 -12.44
CA ALA A 66 5.65 17.76 -13.00
C ALA A 66 5.73 18.99 -13.90
N HIS A 67 5.05 18.94 -15.04
CA HIS A 67 4.93 20.07 -15.96
C HIS A 67 3.48 20.26 -16.42
N LEU A 68 3.20 21.42 -16.99
CA LEU A 68 1.89 21.70 -17.55
C LEU A 68 1.78 21.05 -18.94
N GLY A 69 0.85 20.11 -19.10
CA GLY A 69 0.55 19.45 -20.38
C GLY A 69 -0.43 20.24 -21.26
N GLY A 70 -1.24 21.11 -20.66
CA GLY A 70 -2.22 21.92 -21.37
C GLY A 70 -2.92 22.92 -20.45
N ALA A 71 -3.53 23.93 -21.05
CA ALA A 71 -4.36 24.92 -20.36
C ALA A 71 -5.83 24.73 -20.75
N ASN A 72 -6.74 24.96 -19.81
CA ASN A 72 -8.21 24.88 -19.97
C ASN A 72 -8.77 23.54 -20.52
N PRO A 73 -8.97 22.52 -19.66
CA PRO A 73 -8.68 22.46 -18.23
C PRO A 73 -7.17 22.25 -17.98
N PRO A 74 -6.60 22.74 -16.86
CA PRO A 74 -5.19 22.56 -16.55
C PRO A 74 -4.87 21.07 -16.41
N ILE A 75 -3.99 20.60 -17.31
CA ILE A 75 -3.47 19.23 -17.30
C ILE A 75 -2.07 19.27 -16.71
N ILE A 76 -1.87 18.56 -15.61
CA ILE A 76 -0.56 18.40 -14.98
C ILE A 76 -0.04 17.02 -15.35
N VAL A 77 1.06 17.00 -16.09
CA VAL A 77 1.72 15.76 -16.50
C VAL A 77 2.86 15.48 -15.54
N ILE A 78 2.79 14.33 -14.87
CA ILE A 78 3.78 13.89 -13.90
C ILE A 78 4.62 12.78 -14.51
N HIS A 79 5.93 12.96 -14.45
CA HIS A 79 6.92 11.98 -14.90
C HIS A 79 7.56 11.25 -13.73
N GLY A 80 8.02 10.03 -13.99
CA GLY A 80 8.42 9.13 -12.93
C GLY A 80 8.64 7.70 -13.39
N ASN A 81 8.79 6.81 -12.41
CA ASN A 81 8.96 5.38 -12.60
C ASN A 81 7.79 4.62 -11.98
N GLN A 82 7.32 3.58 -12.67
CA GLN A 82 6.16 2.74 -12.27
C GLN A 82 4.87 3.53 -12.05
N ILE A 83 4.67 4.58 -12.86
CA ILE A 83 3.57 5.52 -12.65
C ILE A 83 2.21 4.95 -13.08
N GLU A 84 2.21 3.96 -13.98
CA GLU A 84 1.01 3.22 -14.39
C GLU A 84 0.34 2.48 -13.23
N LYS A 85 1.10 2.20 -12.16
CA LYS A 85 0.63 1.47 -10.98
C LYS A 85 0.17 2.39 -9.86
N VAL A 86 0.08 3.70 -10.09
CA VAL A 86 -0.42 4.65 -9.08
C VAL A 86 -1.91 4.39 -8.85
N PRO A 87 -2.33 4.10 -7.60
CA PRO A 87 -3.75 3.88 -7.33
C PRO A 87 -4.53 5.18 -7.45
N LYS A 88 -5.78 5.08 -7.93
CA LYS A 88 -6.68 6.23 -8.15
C LYS A 88 -6.89 7.10 -6.90
N SER A 89 -6.80 6.51 -5.70
CA SER A 89 -6.85 7.23 -4.43
C SER A 89 -5.71 8.25 -4.30
N TYR A 90 -4.49 7.87 -4.69
CA TYR A 90 -3.31 8.73 -4.64
C TYR A 90 -3.36 9.82 -5.71
N VAL A 91 -3.89 9.50 -6.90
CA VAL A 91 -4.17 10.51 -7.94
C VAL A 91 -5.09 11.61 -7.41
N ARG A 92 -6.17 11.21 -6.72
CA ARG A 92 -7.11 12.15 -6.11
C ARG A 92 -6.49 12.98 -4.99
N TYR A 93 -5.56 12.40 -4.22
CA TYR A 93 -4.77 13.14 -3.24
C TYR A 93 -3.95 14.24 -3.93
N LEU A 94 -3.17 13.90 -4.95
CA LEU A 94 -2.38 14.88 -5.69
C LEU A 94 -3.26 15.97 -6.32
N GLU A 95 -4.39 15.60 -6.94
CA GLU A 95 -5.35 16.54 -7.53
C GLU A 95 -5.83 17.57 -6.48
N ASN A 96 -6.19 17.10 -5.29
CA ASN A 96 -6.63 17.95 -4.19
C ASN A 96 -5.50 18.85 -3.65
N THR A 97 -4.26 18.34 -3.58
CA THR A 97 -3.11 19.13 -3.13
C THR A 97 -2.80 20.26 -4.10
N TYR A 98 -2.71 19.97 -5.41
CA TYR A 98 -2.54 21.00 -6.43
C TYR A 98 -3.68 22.02 -6.41
N ARG A 99 -4.92 21.56 -6.25
CA ARG A 99 -6.09 22.44 -6.15
C ARG A 99 -5.95 23.44 -5.01
N ARG A 100 -5.52 22.97 -3.83
CA ARG A 100 -5.37 23.78 -2.61
C ARG A 100 -4.24 24.80 -2.75
N VAL A 101 -3.07 24.36 -3.22
CA VAL A 101 -1.89 25.22 -3.30
C VAL A 101 -1.99 26.25 -4.42
N LEU A 102 -2.53 25.87 -5.57
CA LEU A 102 -2.72 26.77 -6.72
C LEU A 102 -4.01 27.61 -6.62
N LYS A 103 -4.83 27.38 -5.58
CA LYS A 103 -6.09 28.09 -5.29
C LYS A 103 -7.04 28.12 -6.49
N LEU A 104 -7.17 26.98 -7.19
CA LEU A 104 -8.02 26.89 -8.39
C LEU A 104 -9.50 26.88 -8.03
N VAL A 105 -10.25 27.75 -8.69
CA VAL A 105 -11.70 27.88 -8.50
C VAL A 105 -12.41 27.50 -9.79
N GLY A 106 -13.47 26.69 -9.69
CA GLY A 106 -14.36 26.38 -10.82
C GLY A 106 -13.78 25.51 -11.94
N THR A 107 -12.46 25.24 -11.97
CA THR A 107 -11.83 24.37 -12.96
C THR A 107 -11.39 23.03 -12.34
N PRO A 108 -11.67 21.89 -12.99
CA PRO A 108 -11.08 20.61 -12.61
C PRO A 108 -9.60 20.54 -13.01
N ILE A 109 -8.78 19.89 -12.18
CA ILE A 109 -7.40 19.53 -12.57
C ILE A 109 -7.42 18.12 -13.14
N ARG A 110 -6.73 17.92 -14.26
CA ARG A 110 -6.46 16.58 -14.78
C ARG A 110 -5.00 16.25 -14.53
N ILE A 111 -4.75 15.09 -13.92
CA ILE A 111 -3.40 14.57 -13.74
C ILE A 111 -3.21 13.44 -14.73
N GLU A 112 -2.18 13.57 -15.55
CA GLU A 112 -1.73 12.53 -16.47
C GLU A 112 -0.35 12.05 -16.05
N PHE A 113 -0.12 10.75 -16.20
CA PHE A 113 1.16 10.15 -15.88
C PHE A 113 1.84 9.71 -17.15
N LYS A 114 3.08 10.17 -17.35
CA LYS A 114 3.91 9.73 -18.46
C LYS A 114 5.13 8.99 -17.93
N GLY A 115 5.11 7.67 -18.08
CA GLY A 115 6.26 6.82 -17.85
C GLY A 115 7.40 7.18 -18.79
N GLY A 116 8.63 6.94 -18.36
CA GLY A 116 9.74 6.89 -19.30
C GLY A 116 9.63 5.62 -20.15
N GLU A 117 9.78 5.74 -21.46
CA GLU A 117 9.89 4.56 -22.33
C GLU A 117 11.11 3.75 -21.90
N ASN A 118 10.90 2.45 -21.64
CA ASN A 118 12.00 1.53 -21.39
C ASN A 118 12.40 0.87 -22.71
N PRO A 119 13.51 1.27 -23.35
CA PRO A 119 13.92 0.71 -24.66
C PRO A 119 14.24 -0.79 -24.61
N TYR A 120 14.31 -1.39 -23.41
CA TYR A 120 14.54 -2.82 -23.21
C TYR A 120 13.28 -3.63 -22.91
N GLU A 121 12.09 -3.02 -22.86
CA GLU A 121 10.85 -3.72 -22.52
C GLU A 121 10.44 -4.76 -23.59
N GLY A 122 10.79 -4.50 -24.85
CA GLY A 122 10.63 -5.45 -25.96
C GLY A 122 11.81 -6.42 -26.14
N ASN A 123 13.00 -6.10 -25.60
CA ASN A 123 14.20 -6.91 -25.79
C ASN A 123 14.29 -7.99 -24.70
N LYS A 124 13.32 -8.90 -24.73
CA LYS A 124 13.44 -10.18 -24.03
C LYS A 124 14.57 -10.93 -24.72
N THR A 125 15.78 -10.86 -24.16
CA THR A 125 16.91 -11.69 -24.56
C THR A 125 16.43 -13.14 -24.52
N THR A 126 16.13 -13.70 -25.68
CA THR A 126 15.88 -15.13 -25.80
C THR A 126 17.15 -15.80 -25.33
N LEU A 127 17.03 -16.61 -24.27
CA LEU A 127 18.18 -17.30 -23.71
C LEU A 127 18.86 -18.07 -24.85
N THR A 128 20.16 -17.87 -25.02
CA THR A 128 20.94 -18.65 -25.98
C THR A 128 20.75 -20.14 -25.67
N ASP A 129 20.79 -21.03 -26.65
CA ASP A 129 20.61 -22.48 -26.43
C ASP A 129 21.52 -23.04 -25.31
N ARG A 130 22.73 -22.49 -25.19
CA ARG A 130 23.66 -22.78 -24.09
C ARG A 130 23.11 -22.41 -22.71
N GLN A 131 22.47 -21.25 -22.58
CA GLN A 131 21.87 -20.77 -21.34
C GLN A 131 20.61 -21.57 -20.99
N VAL A 132 19.80 -21.94 -21.99
CA VAL A 132 18.64 -22.82 -21.82
C VAL A 132 19.07 -24.20 -21.31
N ASN A 133 20.09 -24.79 -21.93
CA ASN A 133 20.61 -26.10 -21.53
C ASN A 133 21.26 -26.08 -20.15
N LYS A 134 21.98 -25.00 -19.80
CA LYS A 134 22.53 -24.77 -18.44
C LYS A 134 21.41 -24.68 -17.40
N LYS A 135 20.35 -23.90 -17.67
CA LYS A 135 19.17 -23.79 -16.80
C LYS A 135 18.45 -25.14 -16.65
N ARG A 136 18.27 -25.89 -17.75
CA ARG A 136 17.65 -27.22 -17.75
C ARG A 136 18.43 -28.21 -16.88
N ARG A 137 19.76 -28.22 -16.97
CA ARG A 137 20.63 -29.03 -16.09
C ARG A 137 20.49 -28.64 -14.62
N LEU A 138 20.59 -27.35 -14.30
CA LEU A 138 20.41 -26.88 -12.92
C LEU A 138 19.04 -27.28 -12.34
N MET A 139 17.97 -27.11 -13.12
CA MET A 139 16.61 -27.48 -12.71
C MET A 139 16.47 -29.00 -12.53
N SER A 140 17.14 -29.82 -13.34
CA SER A 140 17.10 -31.28 -13.16
C SER A 140 17.87 -31.73 -11.93
N HIS A 141 18.98 -31.07 -11.59
CA HIS A 141 19.71 -31.30 -10.34
C HIS A 141 18.89 -30.93 -9.11
N HIS A 142 18.24 -29.75 -9.10
CA HIS A 142 17.33 -29.37 -8.02
C HIS A 142 16.15 -30.34 -7.89
N LYS A 143 15.51 -30.72 -9.01
CA LYS A 143 14.39 -31.67 -8.99
C LYS A 143 14.81 -33.05 -8.47
N LYS A 144 16.01 -33.53 -8.82
CA LYS A 144 16.59 -34.77 -8.27
C LYS A 144 16.91 -34.65 -6.78
N ALA A 145 17.45 -33.51 -6.34
CA ALA A 145 17.74 -33.25 -4.94
C ALA A 145 16.46 -33.17 -4.10
N ASP A 146 15.42 -32.48 -4.59
CA ASP A 146 14.10 -32.45 -3.96
C ASP A 146 13.46 -33.83 -3.92
N LYS A 147 13.56 -34.62 -4.99
CA LYS A 147 13.09 -36.01 -5.00
C LYS A 147 13.84 -36.83 -3.94
N LYS A 148 15.16 -36.75 -3.87
CA LYS A 148 15.97 -37.46 -2.86
C LYS A 148 15.62 -37.02 -1.44
N ARG A 149 15.36 -35.72 -1.22
CA ARG A 149 14.89 -35.20 0.07
C ARG A 149 13.51 -35.76 0.42
N ARG A 150 12.57 -35.77 -0.53
CA ARG A 150 11.22 -36.35 -0.37
C ARG A 150 11.28 -37.85 -0.08
N ASP A 151 12.06 -38.60 -0.85
CA ASP A 151 12.27 -40.04 -0.69
C ASP A 151 12.96 -40.34 0.66
N HIS A 152 13.88 -39.47 1.11
CA HIS A 152 14.52 -39.61 2.43
C HIS A 152 13.57 -39.29 3.60
N THR A 153 12.65 -38.32 3.43
CA THR A 153 11.57 -38.08 4.38
C THR A 153 10.49 -39.18 4.35
N TYR A 154 10.40 -39.98 3.28
CA TYR A 154 9.59 -41.20 3.22
C TYR A 154 10.44 -42.42 3.61
N ARG A 155 10.90 -42.48 4.87
CA ARG A 155 11.26 -43.76 5.46
C ARG A 155 9.95 -44.39 5.93
N PRO A 156 9.51 -45.56 5.40
CA PRO A 156 8.33 -46.22 5.95
C PRO A 156 8.57 -46.44 7.45
N ALA A 157 7.57 -46.11 8.28
CA ALA A 157 7.67 -46.34 9.71
C ALA A 157 8.08 -47.81 9.95
N PRO A 158 9.04 -48.10 10.85
CA PRO A 158 9.34 -49.48 11.19
C PRO A 158 8.04 -50.15 11.63
N PRO A 159 7.80 -51.43 11.25
CA PRO A 159 6.60 -52.12 11.69
C PRO A 159 6.49 -51.99 13.22
N PRO A 160 5.28 -51.77 13.76
CA PRO A 160 5.10 -51.74 15.21
C PRO A 160 5.73 -53.01 15.78
N GLY A 161 6.61 -52.84 16.78
CA GLY A 161 7.24 -53.98 17.44
C GLY A 161 6.18 -54.94 17.97
N PRO A 162 6.52 -56.22 18.20
CA PRO A 162 5.59 -57.16 18.80
C PRO A 162 5.05 -56.55 20.10
N PRO A 163 3.73 -56.72 20.39
CA PRO A 163 3.17 -56.18 21.61
C PRO A 163 4.00 -56.67 22.80
N PRO A 164 4.25 -55.80 23.81
CA PRO A 164 4.99 -56.22 24.98
C PRO A 164 4.30 -57.46 25.56
N ARG A 165 5.08 -58.51 25.84
CA ARG A 165 4.55 -59.68 26.55
C ARG A 165 3.95 -59.15 27.84
N LEU A 166 2.63 -59.29 27.98
CA LEU A 166 1.92 -59.00 29.22
C LEU A 166 2.72 -59.69 30.34
N GLY A 167 3.31 -58.89 31.22
CA GLY A 167 3.87 -59.41 32.45
C GLY A 167 2.77 -60.13 33.24
N PRO A 168 3.12 -60.98 34.22
CA PRO A 168 2.11 -61.53 35.11
C PRO A 168 1.30 -60.37 35.71
N ASP A 169 -0.03 -60.53 35.70
CA ASP A 169 -0.98 -59.51 36.15
C ASP A 169 -0.53 -58.93 37.49
N PRO A 170 -0.54 -57.59 37.66
CA PRO A 170 -0.20 -57.00 38.94
C PRO A 170 -1.18 -57.50 40.01
N ALA A 171 -0.63 -57.93 41.15
CA ALA A 171 -1.37 -58.34 42.31
C ALA A 171 -2.48 -57.30 42.65
N PRO A 172 -3.65 -57.75 43.13
CA PRO A 172 -4.79 -56.87 43.36
C PRO A 172 -4.40 -55.68 44.21
N LEU A 173 -4.66 -54.48 43.66
CA LEU A 173 -4.46 -53.20 44.31
C LEU A 173 -5.23 -53.24 45.64
N ARG A 174 -4.54 -53.17 46.77
CA ARG A 174 -5.22 -52.91 48.05
C ARG A 174 -5.78 -51.49 47.98
N ASP A 175 -7.07 -51.37 48.25
CA ASP A 175 -7.77 -50.09 48.25
C ASP A 175 -7.04 -49.09 49.14
N PRO A 176 -6.77 -47.86 48.65
CA PRO A 176 -6.20 -46.83 49.50
C PRO A 176 -7.21 -46.39 50.57
N PRO A 177 -6.76 -46.09 51.80
CA PRO A 177 -7.64 -45.58 52.84
C PRO A 177 -8.22 -44.22 52.42
N ALA A 178 -9.50 -44.02 52.74
CA ALA A 178 -10.24 -42.80 52.47
C ALA A 178 -9.51 -41.57 53.04
N ALA A 179 -8.91 -40.77 52.15
CA ALA A 179 -8.35 -39.48 52.48
C ALA A 179 -9.26 -38.37 51.94
N ASP A 180 -9.91 -37.72 52.89
CA ASP A 180 -10.60 -36.42 52.89
C ASP A 180 -10.77 -35.67 51.56
N ALA A 181 -12.04 -35.51 51.19
CA ALA A 181 -12.48 -34.62 50.13
C ALA A 181 -12.18 -33.15 50.49
N GLN A 182 -11.22 -32.53 49.80
CA GLN A 182 -11.13 -31.08 49.73
C GLN A 182 -12.17 -30.52 48.74
N PRO A 183 -12.91 -29.45 49.09
CA PRO A 183 -13.90 -28.86 48.20
C PRO A 183 -13.23 -28.19 46.98
N PRO A 184 -13.92 -28.14 45.82
CA PRO A 184 -13.33 -27.63 44.58
C PRO A 184 -13.03 -26.12 44.70
N CYS A 185 -11.81 -25.75 44.30
CA CYS A 185 -11.42 -24.35 44.15
C CYS A 185 -12.31 -23.65 43.12
N PRO A 186 -12.79 -22.42 43.37
CA PRO A 186 -13.59 -21.68 42.41
C PRO A 186 -12.74 -21.26 41.19
N HIS A 187 -13.25 -21.50 40.00
CA HIS A 187 -12.65 -21.03 38.75
C HIS A 187 -12.69 -19.49 38.67
N PRO A 188 -11.59 -18.83 38.25
CA PRO A 188 -11.61 -17.39 38.02
C PRO A 188 -12.40 -17.03 36.74
N PRO A 189 -13.13 -15.91 36.73
CA PRO A 189 -13.92 -15.50 35.57
C PRO A 189 -13.03 -15.05 34.41
N LEU A 190 -13.39 -15.47 33.20
CA LEU A 190 -12.77 -15.07 31.94
C LEU A 190 -12.85 -13.55 31.75
N GLN A 191 -11.73 -12.86 31.93
CA GLN A 191 -11.64 -11.42 31.64
C GLN A 191 -11.59 -11.22 30.12
N ARG A 192 -12.56 -10.45 29.60
CA ARG A 192 -12.60 -10.02 28.19
C ARG A 192 -11.39 -9.11 27.90
N ALA A 193 -10.59 -9.49 26.90
CA ALA A 193 -9.47 -8.68 26.43
C ALA A 193 -9.97 -7.30 25.95
N THR A 194 -9.59 -6.26 26.70
CA THR A 194 -9.82 -4.87 26.32
C THR A 194 -8.77 -4.49 25.28
N THR A 195 -9.19 -4.21 24.05
CA THR A 195 -8.34 -3.66 23.00
C THR A 195 -7.77 -2.31 23.44
N GLN A 196 -6.48 -2.25 23.76
CA GLN A 196 -5.78 -0.99 24.01
C GLN A 196 -5.54 -0.26 22.68
N PRO A 197 -5.79 1.06 22.60
CA PRO A 197 -5.40 1.86 21.43
C PRO A 197 -3.88 2.00 21.31
N PRO A 198 -3.34 2.22 20.09
CA PRO A 198 -1.91 2.24 19.84
C PRO A 198 -1.21 3.43 20.54
N ARG A 199 -0.07 3.13 21.17
CA ARG A 199 0.78 4.11 21.85
C ARG A 199 1.39 5.10 20.85
N SER A 200 1.34 6.38 21.20
CA SER A 200 1.96 7.48 20.46
C SER A 200 3.49 7.35 20.42
N PRO A 201 4.17 7.80 19.35
CA PRO A 201 5.63 7.77 19.27
C PRO A 201 6.28 8.77 20.23
N PRO A 202 7.52 8.49 20.71
CA PRO A 202 8.23 9.36 21.65
C PRO A 202 8.67 10.68 20.99
N THR A 203 8.52 11.79 21.72
CA THR A 203 8.99 13.12 21.36
C THR A 203 10.53 13.20 21.38
N PRO A 204 11.18 13.92 20.44
CA PRO A 204 12.63 14.12 20.46
C PRO A 204 13.06 15.09 21.57
N PRO A 205 14.31 14.97 22.09
CA PRO A 205 14.85 15.87 23.11
C PRO A 205 15.12 17.28 22.54
N PRO A 206 15.08 18.34 23.37
CA PRO A 206 15.36 19.69 22.93
C PRO A 206 16.83 19.87 22.52
N CYS A 207 17.07 20.50 21.37
CA CYS A 207 18.39 20.96 20.96
C CYS A 207 18.89 22.03 21.92
N SER A 208 20.01 21.76 22.59
CA SER A 208 20.84 22.78 23.23
C SER A 208 21.60 23.56 22.14
N THR A 209 21.27 24.84 21.97
CA THR A 209 22.04 25.81 21.19
C THR A 209 23.33 26.20 21.93
N PRO A 210 24.47 26.39 21.23
CA PRO A 210 25.57 27.21 21.71
C PRO A 210 25.31 28.72 21.52
#